data_AF-A0A9Q1M9Z2-F1
#
_entry.id   AF-A0A9Q1M9Z2-F1
#
_cell.length_a   1.000
_cell.length_b   1.000
_cell.length_c   1.000
_cell.angle_alpha   90.00
_cell.angle_beta   90.00
_cell.angle_gamma   90.00
#
_symmetry.space_group_name_H-M   'P 1'
#
loop_
_entity.id
_entity.type
_entity.pdbx_description
1 polymer ?
#
loop_
_entity_poly.entity_id
_entity_poly.type
_entity_poly.pdbx_seq_one_letter_code
_entity_poly.pdbx_strand_id
1 'polypeptide(L)'
;MEGVDYLADERNKAEFDVDEMKIVWAGSRHSFDVSDRISKLVANDPDGQFKNHQKAPFLGLKQKLESLKQTGQKQIHIFVMTDLPMANWTGSYLGSLAKDSDAFKLFVIREEDDLVQETVGSVPPLS
;
A
#
# COMPACT_ATOMS: atom_id res chain seq x y z
N MET A 1 30.28 16.76 -9.75
CA MET A 1 30.53 16.63 -8.30
C MET A 1 30.64 15.14 -8.05
N GLU A 2 31.85 14.63 -7.76
CA GLU A 2 32.02 13.21 -7.44
C GLU A 2 31.22 12.87 -6.18
N GLY A 3 30.46 11.78 -6.22
CA GLY A 3 29.71 11.28 -5.08
C GLY A 3 30.65 10.65 -4.07
N VAL A 4 31.27 11.48 -3.24
CA VAL A 4 32.16 11.01 -2.17
C VAL A 4 31.33 10.25 -1.13
N ASP A 5 31.67 8.99 -0.88
CA ASP A 5 31.02 8.18 0.15
C ASP A 5 31.58 8.52 1.53
N TYR A 6 31.01 9.54 2.16
CA TYR A 6 31.38 9.99 3.51
C TYR A 6 31.16 8.96 4.61
N LEU A 7 30.50 7.83 4.31
CA LEU A 7 30.21 6.75 5.27
C LEU A 7 31.05 5.49 5.02
N ALA A 8 32.03 5.55 4.13
CA ALA A 8 32.89 4.40 3.82
C ALA A 8 33.57 3.84 5.09
N ASP A 9 34.06 4.71 5.97
CA ASP A 9 34.70 4.32 7.23
C ASP A 9 33.75 3.56 8.17
N GLU A 10 32.47 3.93 8.19
CA GLU A 10 31.47 3.22 9.00
C GLU A 10 31.10 1.86 8.38
N ARG A 11 31.04 1.75 7.05
CA ARG A 11 30.79 0.47 6.37
C ARG A 11 31.95 -0.51 6.56
N ASN A 12 33.18 -0.02 6.61
CA ASN A 12 34.38 -0.83 6.82
C ASN A 12 34.47 -1.44 8.22
N LYS A 13 33.68 -0.96 9.18
CA LYS A 13 33.60 -1.56 10.52
C LYS A 13 32.70 -2.80 10.59
N ALA A 14 31.97 -3.12 9.52
CA ALA A 14 31.12 -4.29 9.50
C ALA A 14 31.97 -5.57 9.59
N GLU A 15 31.74 -6.38 10.62
CA GLU A 15 32.40 -7.68 10.82
C GLU A 15 31.66 -8.83 10.09
N PHE A 16 30.69 -8.50 9.23
CA PHE A 16 29.90 -9.44 8.46
C PHE A 16 29.74 -8.97 7.02
N ASP A 17 29.49 -9.91 6.11
CA ASP A 17 29.22 -9.60 4.71
C ASP A 17 27.83 -8.94 4.57
N VAL A 18 27.84 -7.64 4.28
CA VAL A 18 26.62 -6.85 4.14
C VAL A 18 25.79 -7.29 2.94
N ASP A 19 26.40 -7.80 1.87
CA ASP A 19 25.67 -8.25 0.69
C ASP A 19 24.95 -9.58 0.93
N GLU A 20 25.56 -10.49 1.70
CA GLU A 20 24.89 -11.70 2.18
C GLU A 20 23.75 -11.36 3.16
N MET A 21 23.95 -10.38 4.05
CA MET A 21 22.92 -9.97 5.00
C MET A 21 21.66 -9.40 4.32
N LYS A 22 21.81 -8.72 3.17
CA LYS A 22 20.66 -8.26 2.38
C LYS A 22 19.82 -9.41 1.86
N ILE A 23 20.44 -10.54 1.52
CA ILE A 23 19.73 -11.76 1.07
C ILE A 23 18.91 -12.34 2.22
N VAL A 24 19.54 -12.46 3.40
CA VAL A 24 18.86 -12.94 4.62
C VAL A 24 17.66 -12.06 4.94
N TRP A 25 17.82 -10.74 4.89
CA TRP A 25 16.72 -9.80 5.14
C TRP A 25 15.59 -9.89 4.12
N ALA A 26 15.91 -10.12 2.84
CA ALA A 26 14.92 -10.32 1.79
C ALA A 26 14.24 -11.70 1.85
N GLY A 27 14.70 -12.61 2.72
CA GLY A 27 14.19 -13.97 2.90
C GLY A 27 14.60 -14.96 1.79
N SER A 28 15.07 -14.47 0.63
CA SER A 28 15.68 -15.29 -0.41
C SER A 28 16.47 -14.45 -1.41
N ARG A 29 17.41 -15.09 -2.13
CA ARG A 29 18.16 -14.42 -3.20
C ARG A 29 17.26 -13.97 -4.35
N HIS A 30 16.29 -14.79 -4.70
CA HIS A 30 15.32 -14.46 -5.76
C HIS A 30 14.52 -13.19 -5.40
N SER A 31 14.04 -13.09 -4.15
CA SER A 31 13.33 -11.92 -3.66
C SER A 31 14.20 -10.67 -3.68
N PHE A 32 15.46 -10.79 -3.26
CA PHE A 32 16.42 -9.69 -3.31
C PHE A 32 16.64 -9.20 -4.75
N ASP A 33 16.90 -10.10 -5.69
CA ASP A 33 17.18 -9.75 -7.10
C ASP A 33 15.96 -9.10 -7.78
N VAL A 34 14.75 -9.61 -7.51
CA VAL A 34 13.51 -9.00 -8.03
C VAL A 34 13.32 -7.61 -7.44
N SER A 35 13.46 -7.47 -6.12
CA SER A 35 13.27 -6.17 -5.44
C SER A 35 14.30 -5.14 -5.89
N ASP A 36 15.58 -5.51 -6.00
CA ASP A 36 16.65 -4.61 -6.45
C ASP A 36 16.41 -4.12 -7.89
N ARG A 37 16.01 -5.02 -8.79
CA ARG A 37 15.67 -4.68 -10.18
C ARG A 37 14.50 -3.71 -10.27
N ILE A 38 13.44 -3.93 -9.49
CA ILE A 38 12.27 -3.05 -9.47
C ILE A 38 12.63 -1.70 -8.84
N SER A 39 13.38 -1.66 -7.74
CA SER A 39 13.84 -0.42 -7.12
C SER A 39 14.66 0.44 -8.09
N LYS A 40 15.55 -0.18 -8.87
CA LYS A 40 16.32 0.51 -9.91
C LYS A 40 15.43 1.02 -11.04
N LEU A 41 14.42 0.27 -11.47
CA LEU A 41 13.46 0.73 -12.48
C LEU A 41 12.67 1.94 -11.99
N VAL A 42 12.22 1.93 -10.73
CA VAL A 42 11.48 3.04 -10.12
C VAL A 42 12.38 4.27 -9.91
N ALA A 43 13.62 4.09 -9.44
CA ALA A 43 14.55 5.19 -9.21
C ALA A 43 14.98 5.89 -10.50
N ASN A 44 15.00 5.15 -11.62
CA ASN A 44 15.38 5.66 -12.94
C ASN A 44 14.17 6.01 -13.83
N ASP A 45 12.99 6.19 -13.24
CA ASP A 45 11.78 6.60 -13.95
C ASP A 45 11.52 8.11 -13.77
N PRO A 46 12.11 8.97 -14.62
CA PRO A 46 12.00 10.42 -14.50
C PRO A 46 10.56 10.95 -14.65
N ASP A 47 9.69 10.19 -15.33
CA ASP A 47 8.30 10.56 -15.59
C ASP A 47 7.34 10.02 -14.52
N GLY A 48 7.82 9.21 -13.57
CA GLY A 48 6.99 8.62 -12.52
C GLY A 48 5.87 7.71 -13.07
N GLN A 49 6.09 7.04 -14.18
CA GLN A 49 5.21 6.00 -14.71
C GLN A 49 4.87 4.91 -13.68
N PHE A 50 5.79 4.56 -12.77
CA PHE A 50 5.50 3.66 -11.65
C PHE A 50 4.62 4.31 -10.55
N LYS A 51 4.59 5.64 -10.43
CA LYS A 51 3.59 6.35 -9.58
C LYS A 51 2.18 6.22 -10.14
N ASN A 52 2.03 5.99 -11.45
CA ASN A 52 0.72 5.69 -12.05
C ASN A 52 0.20 4.30 -11.69
N HIS A 53 0.98 3.43 -11.03
CA HIS A 53 0.47 2.19 -10.45
C HIS A 53 -0.60 2.44 -9.38
N GLN A 54 -0.68 3.62 -8.76
CA GLN A 54 -1.79 3.93 -7.85
C GLN A 54 -3.12 4.14 -8.61
N LYS A 55 -3.05 4.60 -9.87
CA LYS A 55 -4.24 4.92 -10.68
C LYS A 55 -4.90 3.67 -11.28
N ALA A 56 -4.11 2.66 -11.65
CA ALA A 56 -4.64 1.46 -12.33
C ALA A 56 -5.56 0.59 -11.43
N PRO A 57 -5.16 0.23 -10.18
CA PRO A 57 -6.02 -0.47 -9.22
C PRO A 57 -7.26 0.35 -8.86
N PHE A 58 -7.09 1.66 -8.72
CA PHE A 58 -8.19 2.57 -8.39
C PHE A 58 -9.22 2.71 -9.52
N LEU A 59 -8.77 2.68 -10.79
CA LEU A 59 -9.65 2.65 -11.95
C LEU A 59 -10.43 1.34 -12.02
N GLY A 60 -9.78 0.20 -11.72
CA GLY A 60 -10.45 -1.10 -11.63
C GLY A 60 -11.53 -1.13 -10.53
N LEU A 61 -11.25 -0.55 -9.36
CA LEU A 61 -12.22 -0.39 -8.28
C LEU A 61 -13.42 0.46 -8.72
N LYS A 62 -13.16 1.62 -9.34
CA LYS A 62 -14.20 2.50 -9.89
C LYS A 62 -15.13 1.76 -10.86
N GLN A 63 -14.55 1.08 -11.84
CA GLN A 63 -15.31 0.33 -12.84
C GLN A 63 -16.17 -0.77 -12.21
N LYS A 64 -15.64 -1.48 -11.20
CA LYS A 64 -16.39 -2.51 -10.48
C LYS A 64 -17.57 -1.91 -9.70
N LEU A 65 -17.38 -0.77 -9.04
CA LEU A 65 -18.46 -0.09 -8.32
C LEU A 65 -19.56 0.40 -9.26
N GLU A 66 -19.21 0.96 -10.43
CA GLU A 66 -20.19 1.35 -11.45
C GLU A 66 -20.96 0.15 -12.02
N SER A 67 -20.26 -0.97 -12.26
CA SER A 67 -20.91 -2.22 -12.69
C SER A 67 -21.91 -2.74 -11.65
N LEU A 68 -21.54 -2.71 -10.37
CA LEU A 68 -22.44 -3.11 -9.28
C LEU A 68 -23.65 -2.17 -9.19
N LYS A 69 -23.46 -0.87 -9.40
CA LYS A 69 -24.54 0.13 -9.43
C LYS A 69 -25.56 -0.17 -10.53
N GLN A 70 -25.10 -0.65 -11.69
CA GLN A 70 -25.96 -1.05 -12.81
C GLN A 70 -26.70 -2.38 -12.60
N THR A 71 -26.28 -3.18 -11.62
CA THR A 71 -26.89 -4.50 -11.34
C THR A 71 -28.23 -4.37 -10.62
N GLY A 72 -28.64 -3.15 -10.23
CA GLY A 72 -29.93 -2.88 -9.57
C GLY A 72 -29.96 -3.22 -8.08
N GLN A 73 -28.79 -3.45 -7.46
CA GLN A 73 -28.70 -3.60 -6.01
C GLN A 73 -29.06 -2.26 -5.33
N LYS A 74 -29.94 -2.32 -4.32
CA LYS A 74 -30.47 -1.13 -3.64
C LYS A 74 -29.40 -0.26 -2.97
N GLN A 75 -28.32 -0.86 -2.46
CA GLN A 75 -27.22 -0.13 -1.82
C GLN A 75 -25.99 -1.03 -1.75
N ILE A 76 -24.83 -0.51 -2.14
CA ILE A 76 -23.54 -1.22 -2.12
C ILE A 76 -22.82 -0.86 -0.82
N HIS A 77 -22.55 -1.87 0.01
CA HIS A 77 -21.82 -1.70 1.25
C HIS A 77 -20.32 -1.74 0.99
N ILE A 78 -19.62 -0.67 1.38
CA ILE A 78 -18.18 -0.52 1.20
C ILE A 78 -17.53 -0.42 2.58
N PHE A 79 -16.63 -1.34 2.89
CA PHE A 79 -15.83 -1.30 4.11
C PHE A 79 -14.47 -0.65 3.80
N VAL A 80 -14.11 0.38 4.55
CA VAL A 80 -12.92 1.21 4.32
C VAL A 80 -12.04 1.17 5.56
N MET A 81 -10.83 0.65 5.41
CA MET A 81 -9.76 0.75 6.40
C MET A 81 -8.79 1.83 5.96
N THR A 82 -8.83 2.98 6.62
CA THR A 82 -7.96 4.11 6.31
C THR A 82 -7.62 4.88 7.57
N ASP A 83 -6.38 5.36 7.62
CA ASP A 83 -5.85 6.32 8.60
C ASP A 83 -6.34 7.76 8.33
N LEU A 84 -6.94 8.01 7.16
CA LEU A 84 -7.43 9.33 6.78
C LEU A 84 -8.74 9.66 7.52
N PRO A 85 -8.76 10.67 8.41
CA PRO A 85 -9.96 11.01 9.15
C PRO A 85 -11.05 11.52 8.21
N MET A 86 -12.31 11.21 8.50
CA MET A 86 -13.46 11.52 7.65
C MET A 86 -13.61 13.02 7.34
N ALA A 87 -13.15 13.90 8.24
CA ALA A 87 -13.10 15.34 8.01
C ALA A 87 -12.30 15.73 6.76
N ASN A 88 -11.28 14.94 6.41
CA ASN A 88 -10.40 15.17 5.26
C ASN A 88 -10.95 14.55 3.97
N TRP A 89 -12.13 13.92 3.99
CA TRP A 89 -12.68 13.26 2.80
C TRP A 89 -13.31 14.25 1.82
N THR A 90 -13.55 15.50 2.24
CA THR A 90 -14.13 16.54 1.38
C THR A 90 -13.27 16.76 0.14
N GLY A 91 -13.86 16.63 -1.06
CA GLY A 91 -13.15 16.76 -2.34
C GLY A 91 -12.38 15.50 -2.78
N SER A 92 -12.37 14.44 -1.97
CA SER A 92 -11.81 13.14 -2.33
C SER A 92 -12.87 12.21 -2.95
N TYR A 93 -12.43 11.09 -3.53
CA TYR A 93 -13.35 10.06 -4.03
C TYR A 93 -14.16 9.39 -2.92
N LEU A 94 -13.59 9.18 -1.72
CA LEU A 94 -14.35 8.69 -0.56
C LEU A 94 -15.46 9.67 -0.18
N GLY A 95 -15.19 10.97 -0.26
CA GLY A 95 -16.20 12.01 -0.07
C GLY A 95 -17.29 11.98 -1.14
N SER A 96 -16.94 11.71 -2.40
CA SER A 96 -17.93 11.55 -3.47
C SER A 96 -18.79 10.31 -3.27
N LEU A 97 -18.21 9.18 -2.84
CA LEU A 97 -18.97 7.97 -2.51
C LEU A 97 -19.88 8.17 -1.30
N ALA A 98 -19.38 8.83 -0.25
CA ALA A 98 -20.16 9.13 0.95
C ALA A 98 -21.35 10.07 0.69
N LYS A 99 -21.27 10.94 -0.33
CA LYS A 99 -22.36 11.82 -0.75
C LYS A 99 -23.48 11.09 -1.50
N ASP A 100 -23.15 10.02 -2.22
CA ASP A 100 -24.12 9.19 -2.95
C ASP A 100 -24.67 8.09 -2.02
N SER A 101 -25.31 8.52 -0.92
CA SER A 101 -25.81 7.61 0.13
C SER A 101 -26.94 6.69 -0.32
N ASP A 102 -27.60 7.03 -1.43
CA ASP A 102 -28.63 6.18 -2.05
C ASP A 102 -28.01 4.97 -2.71
N ALA A 103 -26.81 5.11 -3.31
CA ALA A 103 -26.11 4.01 -3.98
C ALA A 103 -25.09 3.29 -3.08
N PHE A 104 -24.43 4.01 -2.15
CA PHE A 104 -23.33 3.48 -1.36
C PHE A 104 -23.51 3.71 0.13
N LYS A 105 -23.16 2.70 0.94
CA LYS A 105 -23.04 2.82 2.40
C LYS A 105 -21.62 2.51 2.81
N LEU A 106 -20.93 3.49 3.37
CA LEU A 106 -19.54 3.36 3.80
C LEU A 106 -19.48 2.98 5.27
N PHE A 107 -18.69 1.96 5.58
CA PHE A 107 -18.35 1.53 6.93
C PHE A 107 -16.85 1.75 7.11
N VAL A 108 -16.46 2.58 8.06
CA VAL A 108 -15.05 2.77 8.39
C VAL A 108 -14.68 1.74 9.44
N ILE A 109 -13.67 0.94 9.15
CA ILE A 109 -13.10 -0.01 10.10
C ILE A 109 -11.80 0.61 10.61
N ARG A 110 -11.70 0.76 11.93
CA ARG A 110 -10.53 1.29 12.63
C ARG A 110 -9.81 0.20 13.37
N GLU A 111 -8.54 0.45 13.67
CA GLU A 111 -7.73 -0.48 14.48
C GLU A 111 -8.33 -0.69 15.87
N GLU A 112 -9.01 0.33 16.39
CA GLU A 112 -9.70 0.26 17.69
C GLU A 112 -11.01 -0.55 17.67
N ASP A 113 -11.54 -0.91 16.50
CA ASP A 113 -12.81 -1.64 16.42
C ASP A 113 -12.62 -3.09 16.87
N ASP A 114 -13.56 -3.60 17.67
CA ASP A 114 -13.53 -4.96 18.24
C ASP A 114 -13.24 -6.04 17.18
N LEU A 115 -13.81 -5.87 15.99
CA LEU A 115 -13.61 -6.76 14.83
C LEU A 115 -12.13 -6.90 14.42
N VAL A 116 -11.35 -5.81 14.50
CA VAL A 116 -9.93 -5.81 14.16
C VAL A 116 -9.12 -6.44 15.29
N GLN A 117 -9.45 -6.12 16.55
CA GLN A 117 -8.79 -6.66 17.73
C GLN A 117 -8.92 -8.19 17.84
N GLU A 118 -10.11 -8.74 17.59
CA GLU A 118 -10.33 -10.20 17.57
C GLU A 118 -9.53 -10.90 16.47
N THR A 119 -9.38 -10.24 15.31
CA THR A 119 -8.61 -10.79 14.20
C THR A 119 -7.11 -10.82 14.53
N VAL A 120 -6.56 -9.74 15.11
CA VAL A 120 -5.15 -9.66 15.54
C VAL A 120 -4.82 -10.71 16.61
N GLY A 121 -5.73 -10.96 17.55
CA GLY A 121 -5.55 -11.99 18.58
C GLY A 121 -5.54 -13.44 18.07
N SER A 122 -5.99 -13.67 16.83
CA SER A 122 -6.11 -15.02 16.24
C SER A 122 -5.00 -15.38 15.24
N VAL A 123 -4.13 -14.43 14.88
CA VAL A 123 -3.00 -14.68 13.97
C VAL A 123 -1.78 -15.14 14.80
N PRO A 124 -1.31 -16.39 14.63
CA PRO A 124 -0.11 -16.84 15.32
C PRO A 124 1.12 -16.04 14.85
N PRO A 125 2.06 -15.68 15.76
CA PRO A 125 3.27 -14.96 15.37
C PRO A 125 4.09 -15.82 14.41
N LEU A 126 4.45 -15.24 13.26
CA LEU A 126 5.38 -15.84 12.31
C LEU A 126 6.71 -16.07 13.04
N SER A 127 6.99 -17.35 13.31
CA SER A 127 8.23 -17.84 13.93
C SER A 127 9.31 -18.06 12.88
#